data_AF-A0A8S3IDD4-F1
#
_entry.id   AF-A0A8S3IDD4-F1
#
_cell.length_a   1.000
_cell.length_b   1.000
_cell.length_c   1.000
_cell.angle_alpha   90.00
_cell.angle_beta   90.00
_cell.angle_gamma   90.00
#
_symmetry.space_group_name_H-M   'P 1'
#
loop_
_entity.id
_entity.type
_entity.pdbx_description
1 polymer ?
#
loop_
_entity_poly.entity_id
_entity_poly.type
_entity_poly.pdbx_seq_one_letter_code
_entity_poly.pdbx_strand_id
1 'polypeptide(L)'
;MRSDEATHINHDRNVDKTVKYAKLILPILGISLILGTVVIALSIATLMKVNKKADEILYSSEKSIIISKAAKPSESTLTASIRIDEVMTYLNELQRIAIASNGTRAVNTHGFNATLDYIVNYLTANTNYKVNKNYFYVRDFAIG
;
A
#
# COMPACT_ATOMS: atom_id res chain seq x y z
N MET A 1 19.49 67.63 -38.70
CA MET A 1 20.47 66.55 -38.44
C MET A 1 20.55 66.44 -36.93
N ARG A 2 20.15 65.37 -36.24
CA ARG A 2 20.55 63.98 -36.43
C ARG A 2 19.55 63.11 -35.63
N SER A 3 18.65 62.46 -36.36
CA SER A 3 17.96 61.26 -35.86
C SER A 3 18.80 60.06 -36.30
N ASP A 4 18.60 58.92 -35.63
CA ASP A 4 19.13 57.60 -35.97
C ASP A 4 20.39 57.20 -35.21
N GLU A 5 20.23 56.66 -34.00
CA GLU A 5 21.11 55.59 -33.53
C GLU A 5 20.45 54.73 -32.45
N ALA A 6 20.72 53.42 -32.53
CA ALA A 6 20.45 52.37 -31.54
C ALA A 6 19.14 51.55 -31.65
N THR A 7 18.99 50.84 -32.76
CA THR A 7 18.15 49.61 -32.83
C THR A 7 18.91 48.45 -33.46
N HIS A 8 20.05 48.02 -32.92
CA HIS A 8 20.74 46.83 -33.46
C HIS A 8 21.59 46.05 -32.45
N ILE A 9 21.07 45.72 -31.27
CA ILE A 9 21.74 44.79 -30.32
C ILE A 9 20.76 43.95 -29.49
N ASN A 10 19.85 43.19 -30.12
CA ASN A 10 18.99 42.26 -29.37
C ASN A 10 18.89 40.83 -29.95
N HIS A 11 19.55 40.52 -31.06
CA HIS A 11 19.41 39.20 -31.70
C HIS A 11 20.36 38.13 -31.13
N ASP A 12 21.52 38.52 -30.60
CA ASP A 12 22.59 37.58 -30.24
C ASP A 12 22.36 36.86 -28.89
N ARG A 13 21.68 37.51 -27.94
CA ARG A 13 21.47 36.97 -26.58
C ARG A 13 20.43 35.84 -26.49
N ASN A 14 19.64 35.61 -27.53
CA ASN A 14 18.57 34.61 -27.54
C ASN A 14 19.06 33.23 -28.02
N VAL A 15 20.04 33.21 -28.94
CA VAL A 15 20.63 31.98 -29.48
C VAL A 15 21.44 31.23 -28.41
N ASP A 16 22.22 31.96 -27.59
CA ASP A 16 23.04 31.35 -26.54
C ASP A 16 22.19 30.69 -25.42
N LYS A 17 20.99 31.21 -25.16
CA LYS A 17 20.04 30.59 -24.21
C LYS A 17 19.42 29.32 -24.77
N THR A 18 18.96 29.34 -26.02
CA THR A 18 18.31 28.19 -26.66
C THR A 18 19.25 26.99 -26.81
N VAL A 19 20.54 27.21 -27.12
CA VAL A 19 21.55 26.12 -27.17
C VAL A 19 21.85 25.55 -25.78
N LYS A 20 21.87 26.39 -24.73
CA LYS A 20 22.06 25.94 -23.34
C LYS A 20 20.90 25.08 -22.84
N TYR A 21 19.65 25.45 -23.14
CA TYR A 21 18.48 24.65 -22.78
C TYR A 21 18.44 23.33 -23.57
N ALA A 22 18.75 23.33 -24.86
CA ALA A 22 18.81 22.10 -25.66
C ALA A 22 19.85 21.10 -25.11
N LYS A 23 21.01 21.59 -24.63
CA LYS A 23 22.07 20.77 -24.04
C LYS A 23 21.69 20.17 -22.67
N LEU A 24 20.76 20.81 -21.94
CA LEU A 24 20.26 20.36 -20.63
C LEU A 24 19.05 19.42 -20.75
N ILE A 25 18.16 19.64 -21.73
CA ILE A 25 16.91 18.89 -21.89
C ILE A 25 17.15 17.48 -22.45
N LEU A 26 18.13 17.31 -23.34
CA LEU A 26 18.46 16.04 -23.97
C LEU A 26 18.80 14.90 -22.98
N PRO A 27 19.68 15.10 -21.96
CA PRO A 27 19.96 14.05 -20.98
C PRO A 27 18.78 13.77 -20.04
N ILE A 28 17.96 14.78 -19.71
CA ILE A 28 16.82 14.63 -18.79
C ILE A 28 15.72 13.75 -19.41
N LEU A 29 15.42 13.95 -20.70
CA LEU A 29 14.50 13.08 -21.44
C LEU A 29 15.01 11.63 -21.51
N GLY A 30 16.32 11.45 -21.72
CA GLY A 30 16.94 10.11 -21.72
C GLY A 30 16.81 9.39 -20.38
N ILE A 31 17.07 10.08 -19.27
CA ILE A 31 16.93 9.51 -17.93
C ILE A 31 15.47 9.20 -17.60
N SER A 32 14.54 10.09 -17.96
CA SER A 32 13.10 9.87 -17.77
C SER A 32 12.57 8.66 -18.55
N LEU A 33 13.06 8.44 -19.78
CA LEU A 33 12.71 7.26 -20.57
C LEU A 33 13.17 5.96 -19.89
N ILE A 34 14.40 5.93 -19.37
CA ILE A 34 14.98 4.75 -18.71
C ILE A 34 14.23 4.43 -17.41
N LEU A 35 13.92 5.43 -16.58
CA LEU A 35 13.13 5.18 -15.37
C LEU A 35 11.70 4.72 -15.72
N GLY A 36 11.09 5.28 -16.77
CA GLY A 36 9.76 4.89 -17.22
C GLY A 36 9.68 3.43 -17.68
N THR A 37 10.66 2.94 -18.45
CA THR A 37 10.67 1.55 -18.92
C THR A 37 10.81 0.53 -17.79
N VAL A 38 11.59 0.85 -16.75
CA VAL A 38 11.76 -0.04 -15.58
C VAL A 38 10.45 -0.21 -14.81
N VAL A 39 9.68 0.87 -14.61
CA VAL A 39 8.39 0.81 -13.91
C VAL A 39 7.39 -0.05 -14.70
N ILE A 40 7.30 0.17 -16.02
CA ILE A 40 6.40 -0.59 -16.89
C ILE A 40 6.78 -2.09 -16.90
N ALA A 41 8.07 -2.41 -16.96
CA ALA A 41 8.54 -3.80 -16.93
C ALA A 41 8.22 -4.52 -15.61
N LEU A 42 8.38 -3.83 -14.46
CA LEU A 42 8.02 -4.39 -13.16
C LEU A 42 6.52 -4.65 -13.04
N SER A 43 5.69 -3.73 -13.53
CA SER A 43 4.22 -3.88 -13.53
C SER A 43 3.76 -5.06 -14.39
N ILE A 44 4.38 -5.29 -15.56
CA ILE A 44 4.05 -6.45 -16.41
C ILE A 44 4.48 -7.76 -15.71
N ALA A 45 5.67 -7.80 -15.11
CA ALA A 45 6.18 -8.99 -14.44
C ALA A 45 5.32 -9.41 -13.22
N THR A 46 4.85 -8.44 -12.42
CA THR A 46 3.94 -8.73 -11.31
C THR A 46 2.59 -9.25 -11.79
N LEU A 47 2.05 -8.67 -12.88
CA LEU A 47 0.77 -9.12 -13.46
C LEU A 47 0.85 -10.54 -14.03
N MET A 48 1.95 -10.89 -14.72
CA MET A 48 2.17 -12.26 -15.23
C MET A 48 2.30 -13.30 -14.10
N LYS A 49 2.88 -12.93 -12.96
CA LYS A 49 3.00 -13.84 -11.79
C LYS A 49 1.64 -14.12 -11.16
N VAL A 50 0.71 -13.17 -11.19
CA VAL A 50 -0.68 -13.36 -10.74
C VAL A 50 -1.45 -14.25 -11.72
N ASN A 51 -1.24 -14.11 -13.02
CA ASN A 51 -1.95 -14.94 -14.01
C ASN A 51 -1.52 -16.42 -13.96
N LYS A 52 -0.21 -16.69 -13.80
CA LYS A 52 0.30 -18.08 -13.62
C LYS A 52 -0.24 -18.77 -12.37
N LYS A 53 -0.55 -18.00 -11.31
CA LYS A 53 -1.21 -18.51 -10.11
C LYS A 53 -2.67 -18.90 -10.36
N ALA A 54 -3.34 -18.22 -11.30
CA ALA A 54 -4.74 -18.52 -11.66
C ALA A 54 -4.85 -19.81 -12.49
N ASP A 55 -3.95 -20.04 -13.45
CA ASP A 55 -3.95 -21.26 -14.27
C ASP A 55 -3.66 -22.53 -13.44
N GLU A 56 -2.80 -22.42 -12.42
CA GLU A 56 -2.48 -23.52 -11.49
C GLU A 56 -3.71 -23.93 -10.64
N ILE A 57 -4.62 -22.99 -10.37
CA ILE A 57 -5.88 -23.22 -9.65
C ILE A 57 -6.91 -23.91 -10.56
N LEU A 58 -7.01 -23.51 -11.83
CA LEU A 58 -7.97 -24.08 -12.77
C LEU A 58 -7.61 -25.52 -13.19
N TYR A 59 -6.32 -25.82 -13.38
CA TYR A 59 -5.86 -27.18 -13.69
C TYR A 59 -5.94 -28.14 -12.49
N SER A 60 -5.85 -27.62 -11.26
CA SER A 60 -6.05 -28.40 -10.03
C SER A 60 -7.54 -28.65 -9.72
N SER A 61 -8.42 -27.73 -10.14
CA SER A 61 -9.87 -27.82 -9.92
C SER A 61 -10.56 -28.89 -10.78
N GLU A 62 -10.06 -29.18 -11.99
CA GLU A 62 -10.66 -30.25 -12.83
C GLU A 62 -10.26 -31.67 -12.40
N LYS A 63 -9.07 -31.83 -11.79
CA LYS A 63 -8.57 -33.16 -11.38
C LYS A 63 -9.17 -33.65 -10.05
N SER A 64 -9.78 -32.78 -9.24
CA SER A 64 -10.29 -33.15 -7.91
C SER A 64 -11.74 -33.65 -7.88
N ILE A 65 -12.48 -33.64 -8.99
CA ILE A 65 -13.90 -34.04 -9.00
C ILE A 65 -14.06 -35.57 -9.11
N ILE A 66 -13.02 -36.29 -9.55
CA ILE A 66 -13.05 -37.74 -9.69
C ILE A 66 -11.86 -38.30 -8.88
N ILE A 67 -12.08 -38.70 -7.61
CA ILE A 67 -11.43 -39.80 -6.86
C ILE A 67 -11.77 -39.65 -5.37
N SER A 68 -12.75 -40.48 -4.97
CA SER A 68 -12.91 -41.19 -3.70
C SER A 68 -12.77 -40.46 -2.35
N LYS A 69 -13.91 -40.45 -1.63
CA LYS A 69 -14.08 -40.92 -0.25
C LYS A 69 -12.80 -41.45 0.42
N ALA A 70 -12.09 -40.55 1.11
CA ALA A 70 -11.27 -40.86 2.26
C ALA A 70 -11.39 -39.67 3.21
N ALA A 71 -11.88 -39.91 4.43
CA ALA A 71 -11.89 -38.89 5.46
C ALA A 71 -10.44 -38.56 5.81
N LYS A 72 -9.94 -37.45 5.27
CA LYS A 72 -8.68 -36.83 5.68
C LYS A 72 -8.88 -36.16 7.04
N PRO A 73 -7.84 -36.06 7.88
CA PRO A 73 -7.92 -35.31 9.12
C PRO A 73 -8.30 -33.86 8.81
N SER A 74 -9.26 -33.34 9.57
CA SER A 74 -9.81 -31.99 9.49
C SER A 74 -8.77 -30.93 9.88
N GLU A 75 -7.75 -30.70 9.04
CA GLU A 75 -6.86 -29.54 9.14
C GLU A 75 -7.16 -28.45 8.09
N SER A 76 -8.07 -28.73 7.16
CA SER A 76 -8.50 -27.79 6.12
C SER A 76 -9.62 -26.85 6.55
N THR A 77 -10.08 -26.90 7.80
CA THR A 77 -11.27 -26.15 8.25
C THR A 77 -10.90 -24.81 8.87
N LEU A 78 -9.82 -24.72 9.64
CA LEU A 78 -9.44 -23.46 10.30
C LEU A 78 -8.89 -22.44 9.30
N THR A 79 -7.93 -22.83 8.46
CA THR A 79 -7.37 -21.93 7.44
C THR A 79 -8.41 -21.49 6.41
N ALA A 80 -9.35 -22.38 6.05
CA ALA A 80 -10.48 -22.03 5.19
C ALA A 80 -11.52 -21.12 5.87
N SER A 81 -11.57 -21.11 7.21
CA SER A 81 -12.51 -20.26 7.96
C SER A 81 -12.04 -18.80 8.11
N ILE A 82 -10.75 -18.52 7.89
CA ILE A 82 -10.21 -17.16 7.93
C ILE A 82 -10.51 -16.47 6.60
N ARG A 83 -11.35 -15.44 6.65
CA ARG A 83 -11.73 -14.66 5.47
C ARG A 83 -10.92 -13.36 5.39
N ILE A 84 -10.19 -13.16 4.29
CA ILE A 84 -9.27 -12.01 4.12
C ILE A 84 -10.04 -10.67 4.15
N ASP A 85 -11.23 -10.62 3.58
CA ASP A 85 -12.15 -9.47 3.60
C ASP A 85 -12.54 -9.06 5.02
N GLU A 86 -12.80 -10.03 5.91
CA GLU A 86 -13.08 -9.75 7.33
C GLU A 86 -11.85 -9.18 8.03
N VAL A 87 -10.67 -9.77 7.80
CA VAL A 87 -9.40 -9.26 8.35
C VAL A 87 -9.16 -7.82 7.92
N MET A 88 -9.35 -7.52 6.63
CA MET A 88 -9.19 -6.16 6.11
C MET A 88 -10.20 -5.18 6.70
N THR A 89 -11.43 -5.63 6.98
CA THR A 89 -12.44 -4.81 7.68
C THR A 89 -11.93 -4.39 9.07
N TYR A 90 -11.38 -5.33 9.84
CA TYR A 90 -10.82 -5.02 11.16
C TYR A 90 -9.60 -4.09 11.05
N LEU A 91 -8.69 -4.33 10.10
CA LEU A 91 -7.51 -3.48 9.90
C LEU A 91 -7.89 -2.04 9.51
N ASN A 92 -8.89 -1.87 8.64
CA ASN A 92 -9.40 -0.55 8.27
C ASN A 92 -10.00 0.18 9.46
N GLU A 93 -10.72 -0.52 10.33
CA GLU A 93 -11.30 0.07 11.53
C GLU A 93 -10.23 0.48 12.55
N LEU A 94 -9.21 -0.36 12.75
CA LEU A 94 -8.04 -0.01 13.57
C LEU A 94 -7.28 1.20 13.00
N GLN A 95 -7.17 1.30 11.68
CA GLN A 95 -6.56 2.46 11.02
C GLN A 95 -7.42 3.72 11.21
N ARG A 96 -8.75 3.61 11.09
CA ARG A 96 -9.68 4.71 11.35
C ARG A 96 -9.55 5.23 12.78
N ILE A 97 -9.46 4.32 13.77
CA ILE A 97 -9.24 4.67 15.18
C ILE A 97 -7.91 5.41 15.36
N ALA A 98 -6.83 4.93 14.72
CA ALA A 98 -5.53 5.60 14.76
C ALA A 98 -5.63 7.02 14.18
N ILE A 99 -6.23 7.20 13.01
CA ILE A 99 -6.42 8.51 12.36
C ILE A 99 -7.19 9.46 13.27
N ALA A 100 -8.28 9.00 13.89
CA ALA A 100 -9.08 9.78 14.83
C ALA A 100 -8.36 10.09 16.15
N SER A 101 -7.22 9.44 16.43
CA SER A 101 -6.45 9.55 17.68
C SER A 101 -5.01 9.98 17.41
N ASN A 102 -4.83 11.01 16.57
CA ASN A 102 -3.54 11.62 16.24
C ASN A 102 -2.52 10.64 15.60
N GLY A 103 -3.02 9.66 14.85
CA GLY A 103 -2.19 8.68 14.16
C GLY A 103 -1.60 7.58 15.06
N THR A 104 -1.98 7.50 16.34
CA THR A 104 -1.42 6.52 17.28
C THR A 104 -2.48 5.65 17.96
N ARG A 105 -2.07 4.42 18.28
CA ARG A 105 -2.79 3.48 19.16
C ARG A 105 -1.87 2.95 20.26
N ALA A 106 -0.79 3.69 20.56
CA ALA A 106 0.16 3.34 21.60
C ALA A 106 -0.52 3.32 22.98
N VAL A 107 0.01 2.52 23.90
CA VAL A 107 -0.47 2.45 25.29
C VAL A 107 -0.55 3.85 25.93
N ASN A 108 -1.49 4.03 26.86
CA ASN A 108 -1.77 5.32 27.53
C ASN A 108 -2.25 6.45 26.59
N THR A 109 -2.69 6.14 25.37
CA THR A 109 -3.29 7.12 24.46
C THR A 109 -4.80 6.90 24.28
N HIS A 110 -5.51 7.91 23.78
CA HIS A 110 -6.92 7.78 23.39
C HIS A 110 -7.13 6.65 22.38
N GLY A 111 -6.22 6.49 21.41
CA GLY A 111 -6.31 5.46 20.37
C GLY A 111 -6.21 4.03 20.93
N PHE A 112 -5.47 3.83 22.02
CA PHE A 112 -5.43 2.55 22.72
C PHE A 112 -6.77 2.21 23.37
N ASN A 113 -7.36 3.16 24.11
CA ASN A 113 -8.67 2.96 24.75
C ASN A 113 -9.76 2.70 23.70
N ALA A 114 -9.80 3.48 22.62
CA ALA A 114 -10.76 3.28 21.53
C ALA A 114 -10.56 1.91 20.83
N THR A 115 -9.32 1.44 20.68
CA THR A 115 -9.02 0.10 20.15
C THR A 115 -9.54 -0.99 21.08
N LEU A 116 -9.31 -0.85 22.38
CA LEU A 116 -9.79 -1.79 23.39
C LEU A 116 -11.33 -1.88 23.38
N ASP A 117 -12.00 -0.74 23.32
CA ASP A 117 -13.46 -0.70 23.27
C ASP A 117 -14.01 -1.32 21.99
N TYR A 118 -13.40 -1.03 20.84
CA TYR A 118 -13.76 -1.67 19.57
C TYR A 118 -13.67 -3.20 19.65
N ILE A 119 -12.54 -3.74 20.10
CA ILE A 119 -12.33 -5.20 20.19
C ILE A 119 -13.32 -5.83 21.16
N VAL A 120 -13.50 -5.23 22.34
CA VAL A 120 -14.39 -5.78 23.38
C VAL A 120 -15.84 -5.77 22.92
N ASN A 121 -16.29 -4.66 22.32
CA ASN A 121 -17.63 -4.54 21.78
C ASN A 121 -17.85 -5.51 20.63
N TYR A 122 -16.87 -5.64 19.73
CA TYR A 122 -16.97 -6.56 18.60
C TYR A 122 -17.09 -8.02 19.07
N LEU A 123 -16.20 -8.46 19.95
CA LEU A 123 -16.22 -9.83 20.47
C LEU A 123 -17.51 -10.12 21.25
N THR A 124 -17.95 -9.20 22.10
CA THR A 124 -19.17 -9.38 22.89
C THR A 124 -20.43 -9.41 22.01
N ALA A 125 -20.48 -8.60 20.95
CA ALA A 125 -21.67 -8.49 20.10
C ALA A 125 -21.76 -9.56 19.00
N ASN A 126 -20.62 -10.07 18.51
CA ASN A 126 -20.58 -10.91 17.31
C ASN A 126 -20.12 -12.35 17.59
N THR A 127 -19.81 -12.69 18.85
CA THR A 127 -19.34 -14.03 19.21
C THR A 127 -19.97 -14.49 20.52
N ASN A 128 -19.79 -15.78 20.85
CA ASN A 128 -20.20 -16.34 22.14
C ASN A 128 -19.07 -16.31 23.18
N TYR A 129 -18.07 -15.44 23.00
CA TYR A 129 -16.91 -15.38 23.90
C TYR A 129 -17.23 -14.67 25.22
N LYS A 130 -16.66 -15.20 26.30
CA LYS A 130 -16.61 -14.52 27.60
C LYS A 130 -15.36 -13.64 27.63
N VAL A 131 -15.54 -12.33 27.45
CA VAL A 131 -14.44 -11.36 27.39
C VAL A 131 -14.09 -10.88 28.81
N ASN A 132 -12.81 -11.00 29.19
CA ASN A 132 -12.28 -10.49 30.47
C ASN A 132 -11.16 -9.48 30.20
N LYS A 133 -11.16 -8.34 30.91
CA LYS A 133 -10.10 -7.32 30.84
C LYS A 133 -9.19 -7.43 32.07
N ASN A 134 -7.90 -7.67 31.85
CA ASN A 134 -6.89 -7.68 32.90
C ASN A 134 -5.94 -6.50 32.69
N TYR A 135 -5.81 -5.65 33.71
CA TYR A 135 -4.99 -4.45 33.65
C TYR A 135 -3.62 -4.70 34.26
N PHE A 136 -2.59 -4.09 33.67
CA PHE A 136 -1.23 -4.12 34.17
C PHE A 136 -0.56 -2.77 33.90
N TYR A 137 0.47 -2.47 34.70
CA TYR A 137 1.23 -1.24 34.55
C TYR A 137 2.28 -1.37 33.45
N VAL A 138 2.39 -0.33 32.63
CA VAL A 138 3.43 -0.20 31.61
C VAL A 138 4.33 0.96 31.98
N ARG A 139 5.64 0.75 31.92
CA ARG A 139 6.61 1.84 31.99
C ARG A 139 6.56 2.60 30.68
N ASP A 140 6.33 3.91 30.77
CA ASP A 140 6.47 4.77 29.60
C ASP A 140 7.96 4.90 29.27
N PHE A 141 8.29 4.68 27.99
CA PHE A 141 9.64 4.85 27.45
C PHE A 141 9.72 6.06 26.53
N ALA A 142 8.68 6.90 26.47
CA ALA A 142 8.77 8.22 25.87
C ALA A 142 9.85 9.02 26.62
N ILE A 143 11.01 9.14 25.97
CA ILE A 143 12.22 9.77 26.51
C ILE A 143 12.00 11.29 26.50
N GLY A 144 12.21 11.93 27.66
CA GLY A 144 12.83 13.27 27.80
C GLY A 144 12.10 14.47 27.21
#